data_AF-A0A1G7C739-F1
#
_entry.id   AF-A0A1G7C739-F1
#
_cell.length_a   1.000
_cell.length_b   1.000
_cell.length_c   1.000
_cell.angle_alpha   90.00
_cell.angle_beta   90.00
_cell.angle_gamma   90.00
#
_symmetry.space_group_name_H-M   'P 1'
#
loop_
_entity.id
_entity.type
_entity.pdbx_description
1 polymer ?
#
loop_
_entity_poly.entity_id
_entity_poly.type
_entity_poly.pdbx_seq_one_letter_code
_entity_poly.pdbx_strand_id
1 'polypeptide(L)'
;MSISTASFSFVCDVVRTESAIVLNAGKEYLVESRLIPLAKAAGHTDVDSYVAELQSRRNPAALRAVVEALTTNETSWFRDADPFNTLKTTVFPTLAKSRPSRQLRVWSAACSSGQEAYSISMVAS
;
A
#
# COMPACT_ATOMS: atom_id res chain seq x y z
N MET A 1 -25.31 1.99 2.34
CA MET A 1 -25.81 3.37 2.11
C MET A 1 -24.64 4.04 1.44
N SER A 2 -24.73 4.37 0.15
CA SER A 2 -23.54 4.83 -0.60
C SER A 2 -22.93 6.07 0.06
N ILE A 3 -21.61 6.10 0.19
CA ILE A 3 -20.86 7.30 0.60
C ILE A 3 -21.28 8.51 -0.25
N SER A 4 -21.43 9.68 0.38
CA SER A 4 -21.75 10.91 -0.34
C SER A 4 -20.61 11.37 -1.26
N THR A 5 -20.93 12.09 -2.34
CA THR A 5 -19.93 12.63 -3.28
C THR A 5 -18.94 13.57 -2.59
N ALA A 6 -19.40 14.36 -1.61
CA ALA A 6 -18.54 15.27 -0.85
C ALA A 6 -17.53 14.51 0.02
N SER A 7 -17.99 13.49 0.75
CA SER A 7 -17.11 12.63 1.55
C SER A 7 -16.13 11.85 0.68
N PHE A 8 -16.59 11.32 -0.45
CA PHE A 8 -15.73 10.64 -1.41
C PHE A 8 -14.63 11.58 -1.94
N SER A 9 -14.99 12.80 -2.37
CA SER A 9 -14.01 13.80 -2.84
C SER A 9 -12.96 14.11 -1.78
N PHE A 10 -13.37 14.31 -0.53
CA PHE A 10 -12.44 14.56 0.56
C PHE A 10 -11.47 13.41 0.78
N VAL A 11 -11.96 12.16 0.77
CA VAL A 11 -11.10 10.98 0.92
C VAL A 11 -10.13 10.87 -0.26
N CYS A 12 -10.58 11.12 -1.49
CA CYS A 12 -9.72 11.16 -2.67
C CYS A 12 -8.59 12.19 -2.52
N ASP A 13 -8.88 13.37 -1.99
CA ASP A 13 -7.88 14.42 -1.78
C ASP A 13 -6.85 14.04 -0.71
N VAL A 14 -7.30 13.45 0.41
CA VAL A 14 -6.41 12.96 1.47
C VAL A 14 -5.48 11.88 0.94
N VAL A 15 -6.04 10.86 0.27
CA VAL A 15 -5.26 9.74 -0.28
C VAL A 15 -4.26 10.22 -1.33
N ARG A 16 -4.70 11.11 -2.23
CA ARG A 16 -3.83 11.66 -3.27
C ARG A 16 -2.69 12.47 -2.69
N THR A 17 -2.95 13.28 -1.67
CA THR A 17 -1.93 14.14 -1.06
C THR A 17 -0.83 13.33 -0.37
N GLU A 18 -1.21 12.26 0.33
CA GLU A 18 -0.27 11.47 1.13
C GLU A 18 0.42 10.33 0.35
N SER A 19 -0.21 9.81 -0.71
CA SER A 19 0.28 8.61 -1.42
C SER A 19 0.40 8.74 -2.94
N ALA A 20 -0.01 9.88 -3.51
CA ALA A 20 -0.15 10.09 -4.96
C ALA A 20 -1.11 9.13 -5.68
N ILE A 21 -1.84 8.27 -4.94
CA ILE A 21 -2.86 7.38 -5.51
C ILE A 21 -4.06 8.20 -5.98
N VAL A 22 -4.51 7.95 -7.20
CA VAL A 22 -5.71 8.56 -7.78
C VAL A 22 -6.87 7.58 -7.73
N LEU A 23 -7.89 7.93 -6.95
CA LEU A 23 -9.16 7.21 -6.89
C LEU A 23 -10.13 7.88 -7.88
N ASN A 24 -10.35 7.21 -9.02
CA ASN A 24 -11.27 7.67 -10.05
C ASN A 24 -12.74 7.48 -9.61
N ALA A 25 -13.63 8.28 -10.20
CA ALA A 25 -15.08 8.07 -10.09
C ALA A 25 -15.47 6.63 -10.46
N GLY A 26 -16.50 6.09 -9.81
CA GLY A 26 -16.90 4.68 -9.92
C GLY A 26 -16.21 3.74 -8.91
N LYS A 27 -15.26 4.26 -8.10
CA LYS A 27 -14.61 3.50 -7.01
C LYS A 27 -15.18 3.82 -5.62
N GLU A 28 -16.36 4.45 -5.55
CA GLU A 28 -17.03 4.83 -4.30
C GLU A 28 -17.27 3.61 -3.42
N TYR A 29 -17.73 2.50 -4.01
CA TYR A 29 -17.92 1.22 -3.32
C TYR A 29 -16.61 0.70 -2.69
N LEU A 30 -15.48 0.84 -3.38
CA LEU A 30 -14.18 0.42 -2.85
C LEU A 30 -13.82 1.25 -1.62
N VAL A 31 -13.99 2.58 -1.71
CA VAL A 31 -13.73 3.48 -0.58
C VAL A 31 -14.64 3.14 0.60
N GLU A 32 -15.94 3.01 0.36
CA GLU A 32 -16.92 2.68 1.39
C GLU A 32 -16.55 1.35 2.08
N SER A 33 -16.31 0.29 1.31
CA SER A 33 -15.97 -1.04 1.86
C SER A 33 -14.71 -1.04 2.74
N ARG A 34 -13.70 -0.22 2.40
CA ARG A 34 -12.45 -0.10 3.16
C ARG A 34 -12.58 0.79 4.38
N LEU A 35 -13.49 1.76 4.38
CA LEU A 35 -13.70 2.69 5.50
C LEU A 35 -14.73 2.21 6.53
N ILE A 36 -15.65 1.30 6.16
CA ILE A 36 -16.62 0.72 7.11
C ILE A 36 -15.96 0.19 8.40
N PRO A 37 -14.87 -0.61 8.36
CA PRO A 37 -14.23 -1.12 9.56
C PRO A 37 -13.66 0.01 10.45
N LEU A 38 -13.10 1.06 9.83
CA LEU A 38 -12.55 2.21 10.54
C LEU A 38 -13.65 3.05 11.20
N ALA A 39 -14.74 3.31 10.47
CA ALA A 39 -15.89 4.04 10.98
C ALA A 39 -16.48 3.32 12.22
N LYS A 40 -16.67 2.01 12.14
CA LYS A 40 -17.14 1.18 13.27
C LYS A 40 -16.19 1.23 14.46
N ALA A 41 -14.88 1.10 14.23
CA ALA A 41 -13.87 1.17 15.30
C ALA A 41 -13.83 2.54 15.99
N ALA A 42 -14.13 3.61 15.25
CA ALA A 42 -14.24 4.97 15.77
C ALA A 42 -15.61 5.31 16.38
N GLY A 43 -16.57 4.37 16.40
CA GLY A 43 -17.89 4.54 17.01
C GLY A 43 -18.94 5.22 16.12
N HIS A 44 -18.72 5.29 14.81
CA HIS A 44 -19.65 5.88 13.85
C HIS A 44 -20.62 4.85 13.28
N THR A 45 -21.82 5.32 12.91
CA THR A 45 -22.90 4.49 12.34
C THR A 45 -22.71 4.23 10.85
N ASP A 46 -21.99 5.12 10.17
CA ASP A 46 -21.79 5.12 8.73
C ASP A 46 -20.47 5.81 8.34
N VAL A 47 -20.09 5.68 7.07
CA VAL A 47 -18.82 6.23 6.57
C VAL A 47 -18.88 7.76 6.47
N ASP A 48 -20.03 8.35 6.16
CA ASP A 48 -20.18 9.80 6.01
C ASP A 48 -19.98 10.55 7.34
N SER A 49 -20.55 10.04 8.44
CA SER A 49 -20.34 10.58 9.79
C SER A 49 -18.88 10.48 10.23
N TYR A 50 -18.21 9.37 9.91
CA TYR A 50 -16.78 9.23 10.15
C TYR A 50 -15.96 10.25 9.33
N VAL A 51 -16.27 10.44 8.05
CA VAL A 51 -15.59 11.43 7.20
C VAL A 51 -15.83 12.85 7.68
N ALA A 52 -17.03 13.18 8.17
CA ALA A 52 -17.31 14.48 8.78
C ALA A 52 -16.44 14.74 10.04
N GLU A 53 -16.18 13.72 10.86
CA GLU A 53 -15.23 13.85 11.96
C GLU A 53 -13.81 14.11 11.43
N LEU A 54 -13.36 13.36 10.41
CA LEU A 54 -12.04 13.55 9.81
C LEU A 54 -11.84 14.96 9.27
N GLN A 55 -12.87 15.53 8.64
CA GLN A 55 -12.87 16.91 8.12
C GLN A 55 -12.76 17.94 9.25
N SER A 56 -13.50 17.74 10.35
CA SER A 56 -13.56 18.71 11.46
C SER A 56 -12.34 18.66 12.37
N ARG A 57 -11.91 17.47 12.78
CA ARG A 57 -10.81 17.29 13.74
C ARG A 57 -9.44 17.23 13.07
N ARG A 58 -9.37 16.78 11.82
CA ARG A 58 -8.13 16.56 11.05
C ARG A 58 -7.05 15.83 11.86
N ASN A 59 -7.45 14.83 12.64
CA ASN A 59 -6.53 14.03 13.45
C ASN A 59 -5.55 13.28 12.52
N PRO A 60 -4.23 13.54 12.62
CA PRO A 60 -3.24 12.92 11.74
C PRO A 60 -3.23 11.39 11.77
N ALA A 61 -3.50 10.78 12.93
CA ALA A 61 -3.51 9.32 13.05
C ALA A 61 -4.69 8.70 12.30
N ALA A 62 -5.87 9.33 12.39
CA ALA A 62 -7.08 8.86 11.72
C ALA A 62 -6.98 9.04 10.19
N LEU A 63 -6.39 10.15 9.73
CA LEU A 63 -6.10 10.37 8.30
C LEU A 63 -5.10 9.35 7.75
N ARG A 64 -4.05 9.00 8.50
CA ARG A 64 -3.12 7.92 8.11
C ARG A 64 -3.81 6.56 8.00
N ALA A 65 -4.68 6.21 8.95
CA ALA A 65 -5.43 4.97 8.89
C ALA A 65 -6.32 4.88 7.64
N VAL A 66 -6.91 6.00 7.20
CA VAL A 66 -7.65 6.08 5.93
C VAL A 66 -6.74 5.80 4.74
N VAL A 67 -5.56 6.42 4.68
CA VAL A 67 -4.58 6.19 3.61
C VAL A 67 -4.17 4.72 3.59
N GLU A 68 -3.80 4.15 4.73
CA GLU A 68 -3.40 2.75 4.86
C GLU A 68 -4.50 1.78 4.39
N ALA A 69 -5.75 2.02 4.78
CA ALA A 69 -6.89 1.19 4.37
C ALA A 69 -7.16 1.23 2.86
N LEU A 70 -6.76 2.31 2.18
CA LEU A 70 -6.97 2.53 0.75
C LEU A 70 -5.73 2.21 -0.09
N THR A 71 -4.55 2.08 0.52
CA THR A 71 -3.36 1.52 -0.11
C THR A 71 -3.46 0.00 -0.23
N THR A 72 -3.17 -0.55 -1.41
CA THR A 72 -3.14 -2.01 -1.60
C THR A 72 -1.79 -2.54 -1.12
N ASN A 73 -1.74 -3.04 0.10
CA ASN A 73 -0.51 -3.57 0.73
C ASN A 73 -0.29 -5.08 0.50
N GLU A 74 -0.91 -5.66 -0.53
CA GLU A 74 -0.80 -7.10 -0.81
C GLU A 74 0.63 -7.50 -1.18
N THR A 75 1.24 -8.37 -0.37
CA THR A 75 2.57 -8.95 -0.61
C THR A 75 2.62 -10.37 -0.05
N SER A 76 3.42 -11.23 -0.69
CA SER A 76 3.56 -12.63 -0.31
C SER A 76 5.00 -13.10 -0.53
N TRP A 77 5.37 -14.17 0.15
CA TRP A 77 6.68 -14.81 -0.03
C TRP A 77 6.83 -15.31 -1.47
N PHE A 78 7.93 -14.94 -2.11
CA PHE A 78 8.26 -15.37 -3.48
C PHE A 78 7.14 -15.10 -4.49
N ARG A 79 6.43 -13.96 -4.34
CA ARG A 79 5.35 -13.55 -5.25
C ARG A 79 5.84 -13.56 -6.70
N ASP A 80 5.17 -14.33 -7.55
CA ASP A 80 5.63 -14.60 -8.92
C ASP A 80 7.04 -15.23 -8.89
N ALA A 81 7.10 -16.56 -8.72
CA ALA A 81 8.35 -17.27 -8.42
C ALA A 81 9.46 -17.10 -9.48
N ASP A 82 9.09 -16.82 -10.73
CA ASP A 82 10.01 -16.73 -11.88
C ASP A 82 11.07 -15.61 -11.73
N PRO A 83 10.71 -14.37 -11.33
CA PRO A 83 11.68 -13.35 -10.92
C PRO A 83 12.76 -13.85 -9.96
N PHE A 84 12.39 -14.57 -8.90
CA PHE A 84 13.32 -15.08 -7.91
C PHE A 84 14.21 -16.20 -8.47
N ASN A 85 13.64 -17.09 -9.29
CA ASN A 85 14.41 -18.10 -10.02
C ASN A 85 15.43 -17.45 -10.96
N THR A 86 15.05 -16.38 -11.64
CA THR A 86 15.93 -15.62 -12.55
C THR A 86 17.05 -14.90 -11.79
N LEU A 87 16.73 -14.30 -10.64
CA LEU A 87 17.71 -13.70 -9.74
C LEU A 87 18.78 -14.73 -9.34
N LYS A 88 18.34 -15.92 -8.91
CA LYS A 88 19.21 -17.02 -8.45
C LYS A 88 20.11 -17.57 -9.55
N THR A 89 19.51 -17.90 -10.70
CA THR A 89 20.17 -18.71 -11.73
C THR A 89 20.95 -17.89 -12.74
N THR A 90 20.56 -16.62 -12.93
CA THR A 90 21.08 -15.80 -14.02
C THR A 90 21.69 -14.49 -13.50
N VAL A 91 20.93 -13.68 -12.76
CA VAL A 91 21.35 -12.30 -12.44
C VAL A 91 22.51 -12.28 -11.44
N PHE A 92 22.37 -12.92 -10.27
CA PHE A 92 23.43 -12.91 -9.26
C PHE A 92 24.74 -13.57 -9.75
N PRO A 93 24.72 -14.74 -10.42
CA PRO A 93 25.94 -15.33 -10.96
C PRO A 93 26.64 -14.43 -12.00
N THR A 94 25.86 -13.74 -12.85
CA THR A 94 26.41 -12.83 -13.88
C THR A 94 27.05 -11.60 -13.24
N LEU A 95 26.42 -11.03 -12.22
CA LEU A 95 26.96 -9.88 -11.49
C LEU A 95 28.19 -10.24 -10.68
N ALA A 96 28.22 -11.41 -10.03
CA ALA A 96 29.38 -11.89 -9.28
C ALA A 96 30.61 -12.07 -10.20
N LYS A 97 30.42 -12.61 -11.42
CA LYS A 97 31.50 -12.79 -12.40
C LYS A 97 32.04 -11.46 -12.94
N SER A 98 31.15 -10.51 -13.22
CA SER A 98 31.55 -9.22 -13.81
C SER A 98 32.11 -8.23 -12.80
N ARG A 99 31.78 -8.37 -11.50
CA ARG A 99 32.14 -7.44 -10.44
C ARG A 99 32.53 -8.17 -9.13
N PRO A 100 33.60 -8.98 -9.13
CA PRO A 100 33.91 -9.91 -8.05
C PRO A 100 34.22 -9.25 -6.70
N SER A 101 34.67 -7.99 -6.69
CA SER A 101 35.04 -7.25 -5.47
C SER A 101 33.99 -6.22 -5.02
N ARG A 102 32.83 -6.14 -5.68
CA ARG A 102 31.82 -5.13 -5.40
C ARG A 102 30.61 -5.72 -4.69
N GLN A 103 30.26 -5.15 -3.55
CA GLN A 103 29.04 -5.51 -2.83
C GLN A 103 27.81 -5.24 -3.69
N LEU A 104 26.94 -6.24 -3.81
CA LEU A 104 25.66 -6.09 -4.50
C LEU A 104 24.71 -5.25 -3.63
N ARG A 105 24.04 -4.30 -4.28
CA ARG A 105 23.00 -3.46 -3.65
C ARG A 105 21.72 -3.67 -4.44
N VAL A 106 20.66 -4.08 -3.75
CA VAL A 106 19.33 -4.30 -4.33
C VAL A 106 18.35 -3.36 -3.64
N TRP A 107 17.41 -2.79 -4.40
CA TRP A 107 16.34 -1.96 -3.87
C TRP A 107 15.00 -2.61 -4.21
N SER A 108 14.26 -3.04 -3.19
CA SER A 108 12.84 -3.41 -3.29
C SER A 108 12.02 -2.14 -3.09
N ALA A 109 11.55 -1.56 -4.19
CA ALA A 109 10.70 -0.38 -4.16
C ALA A 109 9.26 -0.80 -3.86
N ALA A 110 8.61 -0.14 -2.89
CA ALA A 110 7.29 -0.51 -2.37
C ALA A 110 7.24 -1.94 -1.76
N CYS A 111 8.15 -2.22 -0.82
CA CYS A 111 8.29 -3.56 -0.21
C CYS A 111 7.09 -4.01 0.64
N SER A 112 6.06 -3.19 0.84
CA SER A 112 4.93 -3.44 1.75
C SER A 112 5.43 -3.92 3.12
N SER A 113 4.95 -5.05 3.65
CA SER A 113 5.41 -5.66 4.91
C SER A 113 6.77 -6.38 4.82
N GLY A 114 7.47 -6.31 3.68
CA GLY A 114 8.87 -6.68 3.52
C GLY A 114 9.14 -8.07 2.93
N GLN A 115 8.12 -8.90 2.69
CA GLN A 115 8.28 -10.27 2.19
C GLN A 115 9.13 -10.34 0.93
N GLU A 116 8.96 -9.41 -0.02
CA GLU A 116 9.78 -9.36 -1.24
C GLU A 116 11.26 -9.13 -0.92
N ALA A 117 11.58 -8.13 -0.09
CA ALA A 117 12.95 -7.80 0.28
C ALA A 117 13.64 -8.98 0.98
N TYR A 118 12.90 -9.70 1.85
CA TYR A 118 13.40 -10.90 2.49
C TYR A 118 13.55 -12.07 1.52
N SER A 119 12.59 -12.30 0.62
CA SER A 119 12.71 -13.32 -0.43
C SER A 119 13.92 -13.08 -1.32
N ILE A 120 14.22 -11.82 -1.69
CA ILE A 120 15.44 -11.47 -2.43
C ILE A 120 16.68 -11.86 -1.62
N SER A 121 16.71 -11.52 -0.32
CA SER A 121 17.83 -11.87 0.56
C SER A 121 18.05 -13.37 0.68
N MET A 122 16.98 -14.17 0.81
CA MET A 122 17.08 -15.64 0.92
C MET A 122 17.64 -16.28 -0.36
N VAL A 123 17.42 -15.66 -1.52
CA VAL A 123 17.91 -16.15 -2.82
C VAL A 123 19.34 -15.65 -3.12
N ALA A 124 19.76 -14.56 -2.49
CA ALA A 124 21.09 -13.98 -2.65
C ALA A 124 22.17 -14.67 -1.80
N SER A 125 21.79 -15.44 -0.78
CA SER A 125 22.65 -16.33 0.01
C SER A 125 23.12 -17.55 -0.78
#